data_AF-A0A2W5SHI9-F1
#
_entry.id   AF-A0A2W5SHI9-F1
#
_cell.length_a   1.000
_cell.length_b   1.000
_cell.length_c   1.000
_cell.angle_alpha   90.00
_cell.angle_beta   90.00
_cell.angle_gamma   90.00
#
_symmetry.space_group_name_H-M   'P 1'
#
loop_
_entity.id
_entity.type
_entity.pdbx_description
1 polymer ?
#
loop_
_entity_poly.entity_id
_entity_poly.type
_entity_poly.pdbx_seq_one_letter_code
_entity_poly.pdbx_strand_id
1 'polypeptide(L)'
;MLFISGAINSSQLGSCLDDRSGHLSKPLYLFRASRCDRACGSAHLRTAQTAVAAANPRIVAGMNTDNLGYDYRWDACHFNDEGRAAILAEVVPAIAMLIEATAPPEGGAVGTD
;
A
#
# COMPACT_ATOMS: atom_id res chain seq x y z
N MET A 1 2.97 10.13 -4.26
CA MET A 1 4.05 9.98 -3.26
C MET A 1 4.15 11.31 -2.53
N LEU A 2 3.64 11.39 -1.29
CA LEU A 2 3.68 12.63 -0.50
C LEU A 2 4.82 12.53 0.51
N PHE A 3 5.86 13.35 0.33
CA PHE A 3 6.87 13.61 1.34
C PHE A 3 6.50 14.91 2.05
N ILE A 4 6.34 14.88 3.37
CA ILE A 4 6.28 16.10 4.17
C ILE A 4 7.62 16.19 4.90
N SER A 5 8.51 17.03 4.38
CA SER A 5 9.73 17.45 5.07
C SER A 5 9.43 18.78 5.76
N GLY A 6 9.45 18.80 7.08
CA GLY A 6 9.25 20.01 7.88
C GLY A 6 10.12 19.93 9.13
N ALA A 7 11.07 20.85 9.25
CA ALA A 7 11.91 21.03 10.42
C ALA A 7 11.04 21.45 11.63
N ILE A 8 11.06 20.68 12.71
CA ILE A 8 10.40 21.04 13.98
C ILE A 8 11.34 20.72 15.15
N ASN A 9 11.41 21.67 16.07
CA ASN A 9 12.32 21.77 17.21
C ASN A 9 12.19 20.59 18.19
N SER A 10 13.31 20.20 18.82
CA SER A 10 13.54 18.88 19.41
C SER A 10 12.80 18.57 20.72
N SER A 11 12.13 19.54 21.36
CA SER A 11 11.46 19.35 22.66
C SER A 11 9.96 19.03 22.56
N GLN A 12 9.34 19.13 21.38
CA GLN A 12 7.94 18.72 21.15
C GLN A 12 7.81 17.34 20.45
N LEU A 13 8.94 16.67 20.21
CA LEU A 13 8.98 15.40 19.46
C LEU A 13 8.53 14.18 20.27
N GLY A 14 8.63 14.19 21.60
CA GLY A 14 8.34 13.02 22.42
C GLY A 14 6.88 12.54 22.30
N SER A 15 5.91 13.43 22.46
CA SER A 15 4.49 13.02 22.49
C SER A 15 3.85 12.88 21.10
N CYS A 16 4.32 13.62 20.09
CA CYS A 16 3.78 13.52 18.72
C CYS A 16 4.38 12.36 17.90
N LEU A 17 5.56 11.84 18.28
CA LEU A 17 6.13 10.63 17.67
C LEU A 17 5.50 9.36 18.21
N ASP A 18 5.15 9.31 19.50
CA ASP A 18 4.53 8.14 20.12
C ASP A 18 3.16 7.83 19.48
N ASP A 19 2.31 8.83 19.22
CA ASP A 19 1.03 8.63 18.52
C ASP A 19 1.18 8.26 17.03
N ARG A 20 2.32 8.54 16.39
CA ARG A 20 2.59 8.14 15.00
C ARG A 20 3.25 6.77 14.88
N SER A 21 3.84 6.26 15.95
CA SER A 21 4.48 4.93 15.98
C SER A 21 3.48 3.79 15.73
N GLY A 22 2.21 3.97 16.11
CA GLY A 22 1.14 3.00 15.85
C GLY A 22 0.83 2.77 14.36
N HIS A 23 1.20 3.70 13.48
CA HIS A 23 1.11 3.51 12.03
C HIS A 23 2.36 2.86 11.43
N LEU A 24 3.47 2.82 12.18
CA LEU A 24 4.72 2.18 11.77
C LEU A 24 4.75 0.66 12.02
N SER A 25 3.65 0.06 12.48
CA SER A 25 3.52 -1.40 12.57
C SER A 25 2.56 -1.98 11.53
N LYS A 26 1.68 -1.17 10.92
CA LYS A 26 0.65 -1.66 10.00
C LYS A 26 1.23 -2.15 8.68
N PRO A 27 0.64 -3.18 8.05
CA PRO A 27 0.94 -3.56 6.68
C PRO A 27 0.65 -2.42 5.70
N LEU A 28 1.44 -2.35 4.64
CA LEU A 28 1.30 -1.42 3.53
C LEU A 28 1.05 -2.22 2.25
N TYR A 29 0.02 -1.84 1.49
CA TYR A 29 -0.28 -2.44 0.20
C TYR A 29 0.35 -1.61 -0.92
N LEU A 30 1.31 -2.18 -1.66
CA LEU A 30 2.04 -1.47 -2.71
C LEU A 30 1.53 -1.86 -4.09
N PHE A 31 0.78 -0.97 -4.72
CA PHE A 31 0.43 -1.12 -6.13
C PHE A 31 1.67 -1.14 -7.02
N ARG A 32 1.68 -2.05 -7.99
CA ARG A 32 2.63 -2.01 -9.11
C ARG A 32 1.97 -1.27 -10.26
N ALA A 33 2.50 -0.11 -10.61
CA ALA A 33 1.91 0.80 -11.58
C ALA A 33 3.01 1.53 -12.34
N SER A 34 3.00 1.44 -13.67
CA SER A 34 4.06 2.02 -14.50
C SER A 34 3.65 2.45 -15.91
N ARG A 35 2.37 2.32 -16.28
CA ARG A 35 1.83 2.59 -17.63
C ARG A 35 1.47 4.06 -17.94
N CYS A 36 1.65 5.02 -17.02
CA CYS A 36 1.32 6.42 -17.29
C CYS A 36 1.99 6.94 -18.56
N ASP A 37 1.18 7.22 -19.59
CA ASP A 37 1.61 7.71 -20.91
C ASP A 37 2.64 6.80 -21.63
N ARG A 38 2.58 5.47 -21.38
CA ARG A 38 3.52 4.49 -21.98
C ARG A 38 2.81 3.25 -22.49
N ALA A 39 2.86 3.01 -23.81
CA ALA A 39 2.21 1.86 -24.50
C ALA A 39 2.33 0.54 -23.69
N CYS A 40 3.56 0.24 -23.31
CA CYS A 40 3.91 -0.86 -22.43
C CYS A 40 4.55 -0.23 -21.18
N GLY A 41 3.85 -0.23 -20.05
CA GLY A 41 4.40 0.30 -18.79
C GLY A 41 5.81 -0.24 -18.50
N SER A 42 6.61 0.48 -17.73
CA SER A 42 8.00 0.13 -17.46
C SER A 42 8.17 -1.15 -16.62
N ALA A 43 8.73 -2.21 -17.24
CA ALA A 43 9.13 -3.42 -16.55
C ALA A 43 10.11 -3.14 -15.39
N HIS A 44 11.05 -2.21 -15.58
CA HIS A 44 11.99 -1.81 -14.53
C HIS A 44 11.29 -1.22 -13.30
N LEU A 45 10.26 -0.38 -13.50
CA LEU A 45 9.50 0.18 -12.38
C LEU A 45 8.73 -0.91 -11.62
N ARG A 46 8.10 -1.84 -12.34
CA ARG A 46 7.41 -2.99 -11.71
C ARG A 46 8.37 -3.91 -10.95
N THR A 47 9.55 -4.16 -11.50
CA THR A 47 10.61 -4.93 -10.82
C THR A 47 11.07 -4.21 -9.56
N ALA A 48 11.33 -2.89 -9.64
CA ALA A 48 11.74 -2.11 -8.47
C ALA A 48 10.65 -2.09 -7.38
N GLN A 49 9.39 -1.89 -7.75
CA GLN A 49 8.26 -1.94 -6.81
C GLN A 49 8.14 -3.32 -6.13
N THR A 50 8.33 -4.40 -6.91
CA THR A 50 8.33 -5.77 -6.37
C THR A 50 9.51 -5.99 -5.41
N ALA A 51 10.70 -5.51 -5.76
CA ALA A 51 11.89 -5.62 -4.90
C ALA A 51 11.74 -4.84 -3.59
N VAL A 52 11.14 -3.64 -3.63
CA VAL A 52 10.84 -2.85 -2.42
C VAL A 52 9.89 -3.60 -1.49
N ALA A 53 8.84 -4.24 -2.04
CA ALA A 53 7.95 -5.07 -1.24
C ALA A 53 8.66 -6.29 -0.65
N ALA A 54 9.47 -7.00 -1.45
CA ALA A 54 10.20 -8.17 -0.99
C ALA A 54 11.25 -7.85 0.09
N ALA A 55 11.86 -6.67 0.06
CA ALA A 55 12.85 -6.24 1.02
C ALA A 55 12.26 -5.70 2.34
N ASN A 56 10.94 -5.54 2.45
CA ASN A 56 10.29 -4.97 3.62
C ASN A 56 9.11 -5.83 4.08
N PRO A 57 9.19 -6.48 5.26
CA PRO A 57 8.16 -7.41 5.74
C PRO A 57 6.81 -6.73 6.01
N ARG A 58 6.76 -5.40 6.09
CA ARG A 58 5.51 -4.65 6.23
C ARG A 58 4.84 -4.33 4.90
N ILE A 59 5.52 -4.51 3.77
CA ILE A 59 4.99 -4.14 2.46
C ILE A 59 4.53 -5.41 1.72
N VAL A 60 3.24 -5.45 1.42
CA VAL A 60 2.65 -6.49 0.58
C VAL A 60 2.66 -6.00 -0.85
N ALA A 61 3.26 -6.78 -1.75
CA ALA A 61 3.20 -6.51 -3.18
C ALA A 61 1.73 -6.65 -3.65
N GLY A 62 1.15 -5.54 -4.07
CA GLY A 62 -0.24 -5.47 -4.50
C GLY A 62 -0.44 -5.67 -6.00
N MET A 63 -1.67 -5.38 -6.42
CA MET A 63 -2.15 -5.43 -7.80
C MET A 63 -1.15 -4.78 -8.77
N ASN A 64 -0.91 -5.45 -9.90
CA ASN A 64 -0.24 -4.83 -11.05
C ASN A 64 -1.27 -4.14 -11.94
N THR A 65 -1.48 -2.84 -11.73
CA THR A 65 -2.48 -2.06 -12.46
C THR A 65 -2.16 -1.84 -13.94
N ASP A 66 -0.95 -2.21 -14.38
CA ASP A 66 -0.64 -2.26 -15.80
C ASP A 66 -1.39 -3.41 -16.50
N ASN A 67 -1.83 -4.45 -15.79
CA ASN A 67 -2.57 -5.56 -16.38
C ASN A 67 -3.99 -5.16 -16.83
N LEU A 68 -4.54 -4.06 -16.30
CA LEU A 68 -5.87 -3.58 -16.67
C LEU A 68 -5.94 -3.11 -18.14
N GLY A 69 -4.84 -2.66 -18.72
CA GLY A 69 -4.88 -2.13 -20.10
C GLY A 69 -5.20 -0.64 -20.17
N TYR A 70 -5.50 -0.17 -21.39
CA TYR A 70 -5.82 1.22 -21.69
C TYR A 70 -7.28 1.56 -21.54
N ASP A 71 -8.17 0.61 -21.76
CA ASP A 71 -9.62 0.82 -21.69
C ASP A 71 -10.08 1.27 -20.29
N TYR A 72 -9.27 0.97 -19.27
CA TYR A 72 -9.49 1.35 -17.88
C TYR A 72 -8.88 2.73 -17.53
N ARG A 73 -8.41 3.51 -18.51
CA ARG A 73 -7.78 4.83 -18.34
C ARG A 73 -8.37 5.86 -19.30
N TRP A 74 -8.58 7.10 -18.82
CA TRP A 74 -9.20 8.14 -19.65
C TRP A 74 -8.21 9.00 -20.44
N ASP A 75 -6.94 9.08 -20.01
CA ASP A 75 -5.89 9.87 -20.65
C ASP A 75 -4.57 9.09 -20.79
N ALA A 76 -4.66 7.76 -20.92
CA ALA A 76 -3.51 6.85 -20.89
C ALA A 76 -2.72 6.83 -19.55
N CYS A 77 -3.13 7.59 -18.52
CA CYS A 77 -2.47 7.63 -17.22
C CYS A 77 -3.41 7.39 -16.04
N HIS A 78 -4.50 8.13 -15.94
CA HIS A 78 -5.45 8.11 -14.84
C HIS A 78 -6.59 7.12 -15.09
N PHE A 79 -7.03 6.42 -14.05
CA PHE A 79 -8.12 5.45 -14.16
C PHE A 79 -9.47 6.15 -14.39
N ASN A 80 -10.29 5.57 -15.26
CA ASN A 80 -11.69 5.94 -15.41
C ASN A 80 -12.57 5.18 -14.39
N ASP A 81 -13.89 5.27 -14.54
CA ASP A 81 -14.84 4.61 -13.64
C ASP A 81 -14.73 3.08 -13.68
N GLU A 82 -14.51 2.49 -14.86
CA GLU A 82 -14.26 1.07 -15.03
C GLU A 82 -12.95 0.66 -14.36
N GLY A 83 -11.89 1.47 -14.52
CA GLY A 83 -10.60 1.33 -13.83
C GLY A 83 -10.74 1.30 -12.33
N ARG A 84 -11.50 2.25 -11.77
CA ARG A 84 -11.80 2.29 -10.34
C ARG A 84 -12.55 1.03 -9.91
N ALA A 85 -13.57 0.60 -10.66
CA ALA A 85 -14.36 -0.58 -10.32
C ALA A 85 -13.51 -1.86 -10.32
N ALA A 86 -12.66 -2.05 -11.33
CA ALA A 86 -11.77 -3.20 -11.42
C ALA A 86 -10.72 -3.22 -10.28
N ILE A 87 -10.15 -2.06 -9.94
CA ILE A 87 -9.23 -1.94 -8.81
C ILE A 87 -9.93 -2.31 -7.50
N LEU A 88 -11.14 -1.79 -7.25
CA LEU A 88 -11.88 -2.10 -6.03
C LEU A 88 -12.22 -3.59 -5.92
N ALA A 89 -12.60 -4.24 -7.02
CA ALA A 89 -12.92 -5.66 -7.06
C ALA A 89 -11.73 -6.56 -6.66
N GLU A 90 -10.49 -6.16 -6.99
CA GLU A 90 -9.29 -6.91 -6.61
C GLU A 90 -8.77 -6.52 -5.22
N VAL A 91 -8.75 -5.22 -4.92
CA VAL A 91 -8.04 -4.69 -3.74
C VAL A 91 -8.83 -4.88 -2.45
N VAL A 92 -10.15 -4.75 -2.47
CA VAL A 92 -10.96 -4.88 -1.24
C VAL A 92 -10.81 -6.27 -0.62
N PRO A 93 -10.97 -7.39 -1.36
CA PRO A 93 -10.72 -8.72 -0.82
C PRO A 93 -9.26 -8.89 -0.35
N ALA A 94 -8.28 -8.39 -1.09
CA ALA A 94 -6.87 -8.50 -0.73
C ALA A 94 -6.56 -7.77 0.58
N ILE A 95 -7.09 -6.57 0.79
CA ILE A 95 -6.91 -5.82 2.04
C ILE A 95 -7.64 -6.51 3.19
N ALA A 96 -8.85 -7.04 2.98
CA ALA A 96 -9.57 -7.79 4.02
C ALA A 96 -8.75 -8.98 4.55
N MET A 97 -8.16 -9.77 3.66
CA MET A 97 -7.26 -10.88 4.03
C MET A 97 -6.04 -10.42 4.84
N LEU A 98 -5.47 -9.25 4.52
CA LEU A 98 -4.33 -8.70 5.27
C LEU A 98 -4.72 -8.24 6.68
N ILE A 99 -5.93 -7.71 6.84
CA ILE A 99 -6.46 -7.33 8.15
C ILE A 99 -6.65 -8.57 9.00
N GLU A 100 -7.28 -9.62 8.46
CA GLU A 100 -7.50 -10.89 9.17
C GLU A 100 -6.18 -11.56 9.57
N ALA A 101 -5.19 -11.61 8.67
CA ALA A 101 -3.89 -12.20 8.95
C ALA A 101 -3.07 -11.46 10.03
N THR A 102 -3.44 -10.22 10.36
CA THR A 102 -2.77 -9.40 11.38
C THR A 102 -3.60 -9.21 12.65
N ALA A 103 -4.78 -9.83 12.73
CA ALA A 103 -5.56 -9.84 13.95
C ALA A 103 -4.83 -10.66 15.03
N PRO A 104 -4.77 -10.17 16.29
CA PRO A 104 -4.28 -10.99 17.39
C PRO A 104 -5.20 -12.22 17.54
N PRO A 105 -4.66 -13.39 17.95
CA PRO A 105 -5.49 -14.57 18.14
C PRO A 105 -6.60 -14.28 19.16
N GLU A 106 -7.85 -14.50 18.78
CA GLU A 106 -8.97 -14.39 19.71
C GLU A 106 -8.81 -15.44 20.81
N GLY A 107 -8.67 -14.99 22.07
CA GLY A 107 -8.66 -15.87 23.24
C GLY A 107 -7.33 -16.06 23.96
N GLY A 108 -6.50 -15.00 24.07
CA GLY A 108 -5.48 -14.95 25.12
C GLY A 108 -6.16 -14.98 26.49
N ALA A 109 -6.33 -16.17 27.06
CA ALA A 109 -6.81 -16.35 28.42
C ALA A 109 -5.95 -15.51 29.36
N VAL A 110 -6.57 -14.51 29.98
CA VAL A 110 -6.02 -13.84 31.16
C VAL A 110 -5.89 -14.91 32.23
N GLY A 111 -4.69 -15.45 32.40
CA GLY A 111 -4.33 -16.24 33.57
C GLY A 111 -4.46 -15.33 34.79
N THR A 112 -5.47 -15.59 35.61
CA THR A 112 -5.54 -15.06 36.97
C THR A 112 -4.72 -16.01 37.84
N ASP A 113 -3.51 -15.57 38.17
CA ASP A 113 -2.77 -16.07 39.33
C ASP A 113 -3.37 -15.51 40.63
#